data_AF-Q0U1M2-F1
#
_entry.id   AF-Q0U1M2-F1
#
_cell.length_a   1.000
_cell.length_b   1.000
_cell.length_c   1.000
_cell.angle_alpha   90.00
_cell.angle_beta   90.00
_cell.angle_gamma   90.00
#
_symmetry.space_group_name_H-M   'P 1'
#
loop_
_entity.id
_entity.type
_entity.pdbx_description
1 polymer ?
#
loop_
_entity_poly.entity_id
_entity_poly.type
_entity_poly.pdbx_seq_one_letter_code
_entity_poly.pdbx_strand_id
1 'polypeptide(L)'
;MCRREWTVPMLLELSGDDGRWGYAKVRTETKYFETSLGRTYTGAQAVQCDKIYLQLRTRSDPYTFLRTDVIVQTLLHELAHISTRGGHGMDFYWRNMKLLKELERDVKEDLVKVGAWSIPKRVAFPNEVKGLNRAFVALVSNSIFMGDKRQPKPFDNFGVAGGQTGRGTKLFLNKNVDVNDNQIFQPV
;
A
#
# COMPACT_ATOMS: atom_id res chain seq x y z
N MET A 1 11.22 6.26 2.96
CA MET A 1 10.71 6.78 4.25
C MET A 1 10.94 8.29 4.41
N CYS A 2 12.19 8.79 4.31
CA CYS A 2 12.49 10.22 4.49
C CYS A 2 11.65 11.18 3.64
N ARG A 3 11.48 10.88 2.33
CA ARG A 3 10.64 11.69 1.41
C ARG A 3 9.16 11.80 1.81
N ARG A 4 8.70 10.94 2.72
CA ARG A 4 7.30 10.84 3.17
C ARG A 4 7.15 11.16 4.65
N GLU A 5 8.24 11.59 5.30
CA GLU A 5 8.27 11.90 6.73
C GLU A 5 7.73 10.75 7.59
N TRP A 6 7.93 9.52 7.13
CA TRP A 6 7.49 8.33 7.85
C TRP A 6 8.52 7.92 8.87
N THR A 7 8.03 7.67 10.07
CA THR A 7 8.74 6.97 11.14
C THR A 7 8.11 5.59 11.32
N VAL A 8 8.94 4.56 11.39
CA VAL A 8 8.55 3.20 11.79
C VAL A 8 9.39 2.90 13.01
N PRO A 9 8.84 3.09 14.23
CA PRO A 9 9.61 2.97 15.47
C PRO A 9 10.23 1.58 15.67
N MET A 10 9.59 0.54 15.15
CA MET A 10 10.03 -0.84 15.31
C MET A 10 9.88 -1.62 14.00
N LEU A 11 10.97 -2.23 13.55
CA LEU A 11 10.99 -3.24 12.51
C LEU A 11 11.41 -4.56 13.16
N LEU A 12 10.53 -5.56 13.13
CA LEU A 12 10.68 -6.81 13.87
C LEU A 12 10.63 -8.00 12.93
N GLU A 13 11.35 -9.07 13.28
CA GLU A 13 11.20 -10.36 12.62
C GLU A 13 9.86 -10.99 13.02
N LEU A 14 9.11 -11.47 12.02
CA LEU A 14 7.91 -12.27 12.22
C LEU A 14 8.34 -13.72 12.43
N SER A 15 8.19 -14.21 13.66
CA SER A 15 8.39 -15.62 14.00
C SER A 15 7.05 -16.36 14.02
N GLY A 16 7.01 -17.53 13.42
CA GLY A 16 5.82 -18.40 13.39
C GLY A 16 5.28 -18.68 11.99
N ASP A 17 4.30 -19.59 11.95
CA ASP A 17 3.61 -20.03 10.73
C ASP A 17 2.18 -19.47 10.69
N ASP A 18 2.05 -18.14 10.69
CA ASP A 18 0.75 -17.45 10.63
C ASP A 18 0.21 -17.33 9.20
N GLY A 19 0.88 -17.96 8.23
CA GLY A 19 0.50 -17.87 6.82
C GLY A 19 0.90 -16.56 6.14
N ARG A 20 1.49 -15.57 6.84
CA ARG A 20 1.78 -14.22 6.29
C ARG A 20 3.27 -14.01 6.04
N TRP A 21 3.58 -13.10 5.11
CA TRP A 21 4.96 -12.68 4.82
C TRP A 21 5.37 -11.45 5.63
N GLY A 22 4.39 -10.66 6.07
CA GLY A 22 4.59 -9.49 6.90
C GLY A 22 3.23 -8.89 7.30
N TYR A 23 3.29 -7.91 8.20
CA TYR A 23 2.17 -7.01 8.46
C TYR A 23 2.64 -5.71 9.12
N ALA A 24 1.99 -4.60 8.79
CA ALA A 24 2.13 -3.31 9.47
C ALA A 24 1.04 -3.11 10.53
N LYS A 25 1.44 -2.78 11.77
CA LYS A 25 0.52 -2.28 12.79
C LYS A 25 0.39 -0.77 12.66
N VAL A 26 -0.74 -0.34 12.11
CA VAL A 26 -1.05 1.06 11.86
C VAL A 26 -2.10 1.56 12.84
N ARG A 27 -1.86 2.72 13.45
CA ARG A 27 -2.84 3.45 14.27
C ARG A 27 -3.32 4.67 13.52
N THR A 28 -4.60 4.95 13.67
CA THR A 28 -5.19 6.21 13.23
C THR A 28 -5.47 7.05 14.45
N GLU A 29 -4.79 8.18 14.56
CA GLU A 29 -5.03 9.15 15.63
C GLU A 29 -5.88 10.30 15.11
N THR A 30 -7.00 10.51 15.78
CA THR A 30 -7.90 11.62 15.55
C THR A 30 -7.30 12.87 16.19
N LYS A 31 -7.00 13.91 15.41
CA LYS A 31 -6.42 15.16 15.93
C LYS A 31 -7.51 16.07 16.50
N TYR A 32 -7.26 16.56 17.71
CA TYR A 32 -8.07 17.56 18.39
C TYR A 32 -7.21 18.80 18.67
N PHE A 33 -7.83 19.98 18.72
CA PHE A 33 -7.22 21.15 19.34
C PHE A 33 -8.04 21.57 20.55
N GLU A 34 -7.34 21.98 21.60
CA GLU A 34 -7.98 22.54 22.79
C GLU A 34 -8.27 24.03 22.57
N THR A 35 -9.50 24.42 22.90
CA THR A 35 -9.97 25.80 22.94
C THR A 35 -10.43 26.12 24.35
N SER A 36 -10.64 27.41 24.65
CA SER A 36 -11.24 27.85 25.92
C SER A 36 -12.65 27.30 26.17
N LEU A 37 -13.31 26.77 25.13
CA LEU A 37 -14.64 26.15 25.18
C LEU A 37 -14.60 24.61 25.18
N GLY A 38 -13.40 24.00 25.20
CA GLY A 38 -13.20 22.55 25.19
C GLY A 38 -12.45 22.03 23.96
N ARG A 39 -12.47 20.71 23.76
CA ARG A 39 -11.79 20.04 22.64
C ARG A 39 -12.62 20.11 21.37
N THR A 40 -12.05 20.72 20.34
CA THR A 40 -12.66 20.78 19.00
C THR A 40 -11.99 19.77 18.09
N TYR A 41 -12.80 18.96 17.41
CA TYR A 41 -12.33 18.00 16.45
C TYR A 41 -11.88 18.70 15.16
N THR A 42 -10.66 18.42 14.69
CA THR A 42 -10.12 19.04 13.46
C THR A 42 -10.59 18.37 12.18
N GLY A 43 -11.20 17.19 12.24
CA GLY A 43 -11.39 16.35 11.05
C GLY A 43 -10.12 15.65 10.55
N ALA A 44 -8.93 16.06 11.02
CA ALA A 44 -7.67 15.50 10.58
C ALA A 44 -7.37 14.20 11.34
N GLN A 45 -7.03 13.16 10.58
CA GLN A 45 -6.57 11.88 11.11
C GLN A 45 -5.12 11.67 10.69
N ALA A 46 -4.23 11.53 11.67
CA ALA A 46 -2.86 11.11 11.42
C ALA A 46 -2.79 9.59 11.38
N VAL A 47 -2.19 9.05 10.32
CA VAL A 47 -1.89 7.62 10.23
C VAL A 47 -0.45 7.44 10.69
N GLN A 48 -0.24 6.69 11.76
CA GLN A 48 1.08 6.36 12.29
C GLN A 48 1.31 4.85 12.24
N CYS A 49 2.51 4.44 11.86
CA CYS A 49 2.92 3.04 11.93
C CYS A 49 3.65 2.80 13.25
N ASP A 50 3.14 1.90 14.08
CA ASP A 50 3.82 1.53 15.34
C ASP A 50 4.98 0.57 15.05
N LYS A 51 4.68 -0.48 14.28
CA LYS A 51 5.55 -1.63 14.06
C LYS A 51 5.32 -2.21 12.67
N ILE A 52 6.39 -2.70 12.06
CA ILE A 52 6.32 -3.59 10.90
C ILE A 52 6.94 -4.92 11.31
N TYR A 53 6.25 -6.01 11.00
CA TYR A 53 6.77 -7.36 11.14
C TYR A 53 7.05 -7.92 9.75
N LEU A 54 8.23 -8.51 9.55
CA LEU A 54 8.61 -9.15 8.30
C LEU A 54 9.08 -10.57 8.57
N GLN A 55 8.59 -11.51 7.78
CA GLN A 55 9.17 -12.83 7.70
C GLN A 55 10.54 -12.72 7.03
N LEU A 56 11.60 -13.16 7.72
CA LEU A 56 12.97 -13.13 7.20
C LEU A 56 13.47 -14.53 6.80
N ARG A 57 12.80 -15.59 7.27
CA ARG A 57 13.21 -16.99 7.08
C ARG A 57 12.13 -17.79 6.38
N THR A 58 12.51 -18.87 5.72
CA THR A 58 11.52 -19.76 5.09
C THR A 58 10.68 -20.48 6.16
N ARG A 59 9.42 -20.80 5.84
CA ARG A 59 8.54 -21.55 6.78
C ARG A 59 8.97 -22.99 6.97
N SER A 60 9.44 -23.60 5.88
CA SER A 60 9.90 -24.98 5.87
C SER A 60 11.23 -25.18 6.61
N ASP A 61 12.04 -24.12 6.70
CA ASP A 61 13.35 -24.17 7.35
C ASP A 61 13.69 -22.82 8.03
N PRO A 62 13.68 -22.75 9.37
CA PRO A 62 14.00 -21.52 10.10
C PRO A 62 15.49 -21.14 9.97
N TYR A 63 16.37 -22.01 9.49
CA TYR A 63 17.78 -21.67 9.29
C TYR A 63 18.04 -20.98 7.94
N THR A 64 17.11 -21.10 6.99
CA THR A 64 17.23 -20.49 5.66
C THR A 64 16.57 -19.11 5.61
N PHE A 65 17.35 -18.10 5.25
CA PHE A 65 16.83 -16.74 5.01
C PHE A 65 16.15 -16.61 3.65
N LEU A 66 15.13 -15.76 3.60
CA LEU A 66 14.51 -15.33 2.35
C LEU A 66 15.47 -14.43 1.56
N ARG A 67 15.29 -14.44 0.23
CA ARG A 67 16.04 -13.53 -0.63
C ARG A 67 15.70 -12.08 -0.32
N THR A 68 16.70 -11.20 -0.41
CA THR A 68 16.53 -9.77 -0.12
C THR A 68 15.45 -9.11 -0.97
N ASP A 69 15.31 -9.48 -2.25
CA ASP A 69 14.27 -8.94 -3.13
C ASP A 69 12.86 -9.26 -2.63
N VAL A 70 12.67 -10.42 -2.01
CA VAL A 70 11.38 -10.83 -1.41
C VAL A 70 11.10 -10.05 -0.13
N ILE A 71 12.11 -9.87 0.73
CA ILE A 71 12.00 -9.09 1.97
C ILE A 71 11.68 -7.62 1.64
N VAL A 72 12.39 -7.04 0.67
CA VAL A 72 12.16 -5.66 0.21
C VAL A 72 10.77 -5.53 -0.42
N GLN A 73 10.34 -6.50 -1.24
CA GLN A 73 8.98 -6.50 -1.81
C GLN A 73 7.92 -6.45 -0.70
N THR A 74 8.09 -7.28 0.33
CA THR A 74 7.18 -7.34 1.47
C THR A 74 7.23 -6.05 2.27
N LEU A 75 8.41 -5.46 2.50
CA LEU A 75 8.53 -4.18 3.19
C LEU A 75 7.83 -3.04 2.43
N LEU A 76 7.99 -2.96 1.11
CA LEU A 76 7.29 -1.96 0.30
C LEU A 76 5.76 -2.16 0.34
N HIS A 77 5.30 -3.41 0.35
CA HIS A 77 3.90 -3.77 0.56
C HIS A 77 3.40 -3.25 1.91
N GLU A 78 4.12 -3.51 3.00
CA GLU A 78 3.73 -3.05 4.35
C GLU A 78 3.78 -1.52 4.49
N LEU A 79 4.74 -0.87 3.84
CA LEU A 79 4.81 0.59 3.78
C LEU A 79 3.63 1.19 2.96
N ALA A 80 3.11 0.48 1.97
CA ALA A 80 1.94 0.95 1.22
C ALA A 80 0.67 0.94 2.09
N HIS A 81 0.55 0.03 3.06
CA HIS A 81 -0.53 0.05 4.07
C HIS A 81 -0.49 1.30 4.95
N ILE A 82 0.66 1.92 5.19
CA ILE A 82 0.73 3.20 5.91
C ILE A 82 0.07 4.33 5.11
N SER A 83 0.16 4.27 3.78
CA SER A 83 -0.45 5.28 2.88
C SER A 83 -1.94 5.06 2.62
N THR A 84 -2.48 3.89 2.94
CA THR A 84 -3.80 3.49 2.47
C THR A 84 -4.69 3.07 3.63
N ARG A 85 -5.90 3.61 3.66
CA ARG A 85 -6.92 3.16 4.61
C ARG A 85 -7.64 1.99 3.96
N GLY A 86 -7.39 0.78 4.44
CA GLY A 86 -8.14 -0.42 4.04
C GLY A 86 -7.31 -1.50 3.35
N GLY A 87 -8.00 -2.37 2.62
CA GLY A 87 -7.40 -3.56 2.00
C GLY A 87 -6.65 -3.28 0.69
N HIS A 88 -6.36 -4.36 -0.05
CA HIS A 88 -5.61 -4.33 -1.31
C HIS A 88 -6.41 -3.80 -2.50
N GLY A 89 -6.87 -2.56 -2.42
CA GLY A 89 -7.55 -1.84 -3.50
C GLY A 89 -6.58 -1.21 -4.52
N MET A 90 -7.13 -0.51 -5.51
CA MET A 90 -6.35 0.17 -6.56
C MET A 90 -5.30 1.14 -5.97
N ASP A 91 -5.71 1.94 -4.99
CA ASP A 91 -4.84 2.93 -4.35
C ASP A 91 -3.65 2.27 -3.64
N PHE A 92 -3.88 1.13 -2.99
CA PHE A 92 -2.83 0.36 -2.31
C PHE A 92 -1.72 -0.02 -3.29
N TYR A 93 -2.09 -0.65 -4.40
CA TYR A 93 -1.13 -1.08 -5.39
C TYR A 93 -0.47 0.07 -6.14
N TRP A 94 -1.19 1.17 -6.39
CA TRP A 94 -0.60 2.38 -6.96
C TRP A 94 0.48 2.96 -6.04
N ARG A 95 0.22 3.01 -4.73
CA ARG A 95 1.19 3.46 -3.72
C ARG A 95 2.39 2.52 -3.66
N ASN A 96 2.16 1.21 -3.66
CA ASN A 96 3.22 0.21 -3.65
C ASN A 96 4.11 0.31 -4.90
N MET A 97 3.52 0.46 -6.10
CA MET A 97 4.26 0.72 -7.35
C MET A 97 5.10 1.99 -7.25
N LYS A 98 4.53 3.08 -6.72
CA LYS A 98 5.27 4.35 -6.54
C LYS A 98 6.46 4.18 -5.61
N LEU A 99 6.31 3.42 -4.52
CA LEU A 99 7.42 3.11 -3.60
C LEU A 99 8.52 2.28 -4.29
N LEU A 100 8.15 1.30 -5.12
CA LEU A 100 9.11 0.54 -5.92
C LEU A 100 9.89 1.44 -6.90
N LYS A 101 9.22 2.35 -7.61
CA LYS A 101 9.88 3.31 -8.52
C LYS A 101 10.77 4.31 -7.78
N GLU A 102 10.37 4.74 -6.59
CA GLU A 102 11.21 5.57 -5.72
C GLU A 102 12.48 4.80 -5.32
N LEU A 103 12.37 3.53 -4.93
CA LEU A 103 13.52 2.67 -4.61
C LEU A 103 14.44 2.45 -5.82
N GLU A 104 13.89 2.11 -6.99
CA GLU A 104 14.67 1.94 -8.23
C GLU A 104 15.54 3.17 -8.53
N ARG A 105 14.94 4.37 -8.43
CA ARG A 105 15.66 5.63 -8.61
C ARG A 105 16.72 5.81 -7.53
N ASP A 106 16.35 5.65 -6.27
CA ASP A 106 17.26 5.90 -5.16
C ASP A 106 18.47 4.95 -5.18
N VAL A 107 18.31 3.70 -5.66
CA VAL A 107 19.44 2.78 -5.91
C VAL A 107 20.30 3.25 -7.09
N LYS A 108 19.68 3.67 -8.20
CA LYS A 108 20.40 4.18 -9.39
C LYS A 108 21.22 5.43 -9.08
N GLU A 109 20.73 6.28 -8.18
CA GLU A 109 21.36 7.52 -7.74
C GLU A 109 22.32 7.31 -6.55
N ASP A 110 22.57 6.06 -6.13
CA ASP A 110 23.43 5.70 -4.99
C ASP A 110 23.02 6.38 -3.66
N LEU A 111 21.73 6.65 -3.49
CA LEU A 111 21.15 7.26 -2.29
C LEU A 111 20.88 6.23 -1.19
N VAL A 112 20.96 4.93 -1.51
CA VAL A 112 20.71 3.82 -0.58
C VAL A 112 21.74 2.70 -0.76
N LYS A 113 22.16 2.09 0.35
CA LYS A 113 23.17 1.02 0.39
C LYS A 113 22.58 -0.37 0.09
N VAL A 114 21.72 -0.48 -0.92
CA VAL A 114 21.19 -1.77 -1.38
C VAL A 114 21.55 -1.96 -2.85
N GLY A 115 22.08 -3.13 -3.20
CA GLY A 115 22.45 -3.45 -4.57
C GLY A 115 21.23 -3.64 -5.46
N ALA A 116 21.38 -3.45 -6.77
CA ALA A 116 20.29 -3.58 -7.75
C ALA A 116 19.60 -4.95 -7.72
N TRP A 117 20.30 -6.01 -7.31
CA TRP A 117 19.74 -7.36 -7.13
C TRP A 117 18.71 -7.47 -6.01
N SER A 118 18.66 -6.48 -5.11
CA SER A 118 17.70 -6.41 -4.00
C SER A 118 16.39 -5.72 -4.40
N ILE A 119 16.31 -5.19 -5.62
CA ILE A 119 15.11 -4.51 -6.11
C ILE A 119 14.09 -5.56 -6.57
N PRO A 120 12.87 -5.57 -6.03
CA PRO A 120 11.80 -6.43 -6.50
C PRO A 120 11.47 -6.19 -7.97
N LYS A 121 11.24 -7.25 -8.74
CA LYS A 121 10.84 -7.13 -10.16
C LYS A 121 9.35 -6.85 -10.37
N ARG A 122 8.55 -6.92 -9.31
CA ARG A 122 7.08 -6.86 -9.34
C ARG A 122 6.57 -6.14 -8.10
N VAL A 123 5.38 -5.53 -8.22
CA VAL A 123 4.76 -4.77 -7.13
C VAL A 123 4.13 -5.69 -6.09
N ALA A 124 3.46 -6.75 -6.55
CA ALA A 124 2.65 -7.62 -5.72
C ALA A 124 2.98 -9.09 -5.97
N PHE A 125 2.66 -9.96 -5.01
CA PHE A 125 2.81 -11.39 -5.23
C PHE A 125 1.70 -11.92 -6.15
N PRO A 126 1.97 -12.93 -7.02
CA PRO A 126 0.98 -13.42 -7.98
C PRO A 126 -0.35 -13.89 -7.36
N ASN A 127 -0.31 -14.39 -6.13
CA ASN A 127 -1.49 -14.81 -5.36
C ASN A 127 -2.33 -13.63 -4.85
N GLU A 128 -1.75 -12.46 -4.62
CA GLU A 128 -2.47 -11.27 -4.12
C GLU A 128 -3.32 -10.60 -5.21
N VAL A 129 -2.90 -10.73 -6.47
CA VAL A 129 -3.57 -10.13 -7.62
C VAL A 129 -4.57 -11.08 -8.29
N LYS A 130 -4.75 -12.29 -7.74
CA LYS A 130 -5.76 -13.24 -8.21
C LYS A 130 -7.15 -12.63 -8.01
N GLY A 131 -7.90 -12.48 -9.10
CA GLY A 131 -9.24 -11.88 -9.08
C GLY A 131 -9.29 -10.40 -9.44
N LEU A 132 -8.14 -9.73 -9.59
CA LEU A 132 -8.08 -8.39 -10.13
C LEU A 132 -8.20 -8.41 -11.67
N ASN A 133 -8.66 -7.29 -12.24
CA ASN A 133 -8.80 -7.14 -13.68
C ASN A 133 -7.47 -7.44 -14.40
N ARG A 134 -7.49 -8.23 -15.49
CA ARG A 134 -6.28 -8.61 -16.25
C ARG A 134 -5.41 -7.42 -16.68
N ALA A 135 -6.01 -6.30 -17.08
CA ALA A 135 -5.27 -5.09 -17.44
C ALA A 135 -4.51 -4.51 -16.25
N PHE A 136 -5.12 -4.56 -15.07
CA PHE A 136 -4.49 -4.15 -13.83
C PHE A 136 -3.38 -5.12 -13.40
N VAL A 137 -3.62 -6.43 -13.48
CA VAL A 137 -2.60 -7.47 -13.23
C VAL A 137 -1.40 -7.27 -14.15
N ALA A 138 -1.61 -6.99 -15.43
CA ALA A 138 -0.53 -6.68 -16.37
C ALA A 138 0.26 -5.43 -15.94
N LEU A 139 -0.43 -4.37 -15.49
CA LEU A 139 0.21 -3.14 -15.00
C LEU A 139 1.10 -3.39 -13.78
N VAL A 140 0.63 -4.15 -12.78
CA VAL A 140 1.37 -4.36 -11.52
C VAL A 140 2.35 -5.55 -11.54
N SER A 141 2.17 -6.48 -12.49
CA SER A 141 3.04 -7.66 -12.65
C SER A 141 4.15 -7.42 -13.66
N ASN A 142 3.93 -6.59 -14.69
CA ASN A 142 4.95 -6.23 -15.68
C ASN A 142 5.53 -4.84 -15.39
N SER A 143 6.15 -4.66 -14.23
CA SER A 143 6.96 -3.46 -13.94
C SER A 143 8.24 -3.38 -14.78
N ILE A 144 8.33 -4.09 -15.91
CA ILE A 144 9.40 -3.98 -16.89
C ILE A 144 9.04 -2.82 -17.83
N PHE A 145 9.82 -1.74 -17.73
CA PHE A 145 9.90 -0.64 -18.70
C PHE A 145 8.56 -0.03 -19.15
N MET A 146 7.96 0.81 -18.29
CA MET A 146 7.18 1.94 -18.80
C MET A 146 7.96 3.22 -18.57
N GLY A 147 8.82 3.53 -19.53
CA GLY A 147 9.35 4.88 -19.75
C GLY A 147 8.33 5.79 -20.42
N ASP A 148 7.03 5.62 -20.15
CA ASP A 148 5.97 6.38 -20.79
C ASP A 148 5.29 7.35 -19.82
N LYS A 149 5.20 8.61 -20.27
CA LYS A 149 4.94 9.84 -19.48
C LYS A 149 3.48 10.00 -19.04
N ARG A 150 2.72 8.91 -18.92
CA ARG A 150 1.30 8.95 -18.56
C ARG A 150 1.08 8.32 -17.20
N GLN A 151 1.42 9.08 -16.15
CA GLN A 151 0.85 8.77 -14.84
C GLN A 151 -0.67 9.01 -14.93
N PRO A 152 -1.53 8.01 -14.69
CA PRO A 152 -2.93 8.28 -14.39
C PRO A 152 -3.01 9.26 -13.22
N LYS A 153 -3.72 10.35 -13.44
CA LYS A 153 -3.97 11.36 -12.40
C LYS A 153 -4.67 10.68 -11.21
N PRO A 154 -4.33 11.03 -9.96
CA PRO A 154 -5.13 10.59 -8.82
C PRO A 154 -6.57 11.05 -9.02
N PHE A 155 -7.53 10.16 -8.78
CA PHE A 155 -8.93 10.52 -8.66
C PHE A 155 -9.10 11.29 -7.36
N ASP A 156 -9.11 12.62 -7.44
CA ASP A 156 -9.59 13.46 -6.36
C ASP A 156 -11.12 13.29 -6.28
N ASN A 157 -11.62 12.59 -5.27
CA ASN A 157 -13.05 12.48 -5.03
C ASN A 157 -13.50 13.53 -3.99
N PHE A 158 -14.38 14.43 -4.47
CA PHE A 158 -15.50 15.15 -3.81
C PHE A 158 -15.25 15.77 -2.41
N GLY A 159 -15.52 17.05 -2.13
CA GLY A 159 -16.12 18.16 -2.88
C GLY A 159 -16.43 19.30 -1.91
N VAL A 160 -16.42 20.55 -2.39
CA VAL A 160 -17.13 21.69 -1.77
C VAL A 160 -17.88 22.40 -2.90
N ALA A 161 -19.13 22.74 -2.61
CA ALA A 161 -20.19 23.13 -3.52
C ALA A 161 -19.93 24.38 -4.38
N GLY A 162 -20.54 24.41 -5.57
CA GLY A 162 -20.81 25.65 -6.32
C GLY A 162 -21.00 25.48 -7.83
N GLY A 163 -22.27 25.54 -8.30
CA GLY A 163 -22.63 26.12 -9.60
C GLY A 163 -22.58 25.28 -10.89
N GLN A 164 -23.76 24.93 -11.42
CA GLN A 164 -24.21 24.95 -12.84
C GLN A 164 -23.14 25.17 -13.94
N THR A 165 -23.03 24.45 -15.07
CA THR A 165 -24.00 23.85 -16.01
C THR A 165 -23.24 22.96 -17.03
N GLY A 166 -23.92 21.97 -17.63
CA GLY A 166 -23.75 21.67 -19.07
C GLY A 166 -22.90 20.46 -19.52
N ARG A 167 -23.60 19.51 -20.18
CA ARG A 167 -23.13 18.53 -21.19
C ARG A 167 -22.38 17.26 -20.74
N GLY A 168 -23.17 16.26 -20.37
CA GLY A 168 -23.39 15.07 -21.19
C GLY A 168 -22.17 14.21 -21.60
N THR A 169 -21.94 13.13 -20.86
CA THR A 169 -21.54 11.85 -21.44
C THR A 169 -22.08 10.72 -20.56
N LYS A 170 -23.07 9.98 -21.08
CA LYS A 170 -23.62 8.78 -20.43
C LYS A 170 -22.57 7.67 -20.49
N LEU A 171 -22.03 7.25 -19.35
CA LEU A 171 -21.45 5.92 -19.17
C LEU A 171 -22.46 5.10 -18.37
N PHE A 172 -22.98 4.04 -18.98
CA PHE A 172 -23.89 3.11 -18.37
C PHE A 172 -23.19 2.35 -17.25
N LEU A 173 -23.51 2.67 -15.99
CA LEU A 173 -23.25 1.82 -14.83
C LEU A 173 -24.40 0.82 -14.74
N ASN A 174 -24.10 -0.45 -15.02
CA ASN A 174 -25.00 -1.54 -14.72
C ASN A 174 -25.02 -1.72 -13.19
N LYS A 175 -26.13 -1.38 -12.55
CA LYS A 175 -26.39 -1.68 -11.15
C LYS A 175 -26.69 -3.16 -11.01
N ASN A 176 -26.08 -3.79 -10.01
CA ASN A 176 -26.67 -4.77 -9.09
C ASN A 176 -25.60 -5.78 -8.66
N VAL A 177 -24.90 -5.48 -7.57
CA VAL A 177 -24.54 -6.50 -6.59
C VAL A 177 -24.62 -5.84 -5.22
N ASP A 178 -25.73 -6.05 -4.53
CA ASP A 178 -25.76 -5.97 -3.07
C ASP A 178 -24.83 -7.06 -2.55
N VAL A 179 -23.72 -6.68 -1.91
CA VAL A 179 -22.93 -7.62 -1.12
C VAL A 179 -23.12 -7.24 0.34
N ASN A 180 -23.84 -8.12 1.03
CA ASN A 180 -24.07 -8.14 2.45
C ASN A 180 -22.71 -8.25 3.17
N ASP A 181 -22.32 -7.21 3.90
CA ASP A 181 -21.19 -7.23 4.83
C ASP A 181 -21.58 -8.05 6.06
N ASN A 182 -21.27 -9.35 6.04
CA ASN A 182 -21.13 -10.17 7.25
C ASN A 182 -20.56 -11.55 6.92
N GLN A 183 -19.24 -11.65 6.72
CA GLN A 183 -18.55 -12.93 6.95
C GLN A 183 -17.20 -12.71 7.65
N ILE A 184 -17.27 -12.93 8.95
CA ILE A 184 -16.17 -13.21 9.88
C ILE A 184 -15.48 -14.49 9.39
N PHE A 185 -14.21 -14.40 9.00
CA PHE A 185 -13.38 -15.59 8.79
C PHE A 185 -12.95 -16.14 10.16
N GLN A 186 -13.42 -17.36 10.49
CA GLN A 186 -12.77 -18.20 11.49
C GLN A 186 -11.75 -19.12 10.81
N PRO A 187 -10.61 -19.43 11.46
CA PRO A 187 -9.58 -20.29 10.90
C PRO A 187 -9.94 -21.78 11.01
N VAL A 188 -9.55 -22.55 10.00
CA VAL A 188 -9.41 -24.02 10.05
C VAL A 188 -7.93 -24.33 10.06
#